data_AF-W7B3C8-F1
#
_entry.id   AF-W7B3C8-F1
#
_cell.length_a   1.000
_cell.length_b   1.000
_cell.length_c   1.000
_cell.angle_alpha   90.00
_cell.angle_beta   90.00
_cell.angle_gamma   90.00
#
_symmetry.space_group_name_H-M   'P 1'
#
loop_
_entity.id
_entity.type
_entity.pdbx_description
1 polymer ?
#
loop_
_entity_poly.entity_id
_entity_poly.type
_entity_poly.pdbx_seq_one_letter_code
_entity_poly.pdbx_strand_id
1 'polypeptide(L)' 'MAALLKGMEMVHNQIINALQKEGIEPIVALGEQFDPNFHQAVIQDQDETKPSNEITAELQKGYKIKDRVIRPSMVKVNE' A
#
# COMPACT_ATOMS: atom_id res chain seq x y z
N MET A 1 -8.00 27.79 7.46
CA MET A 1 -7.40 26.66 6.70
C MET A 1 -7.92 25.28 7.11
N ALA A 2 -8.40 25.07 8.35
CA ALA A 2 -8.94 23.75 8.77
C ALA A 2 -10.18 23.27 7.99
N ALA A 3 -11.05 24.19 7.54
CA ALA A 3 -12.23 23.84 6.74
C ALA A 3 -11.87 23.26 5.36
N LEU A 4 -10.77 23.70 4.76
CA LEU A 4 -10.28 23.19 3.47
C LEU A 4 -9.73 21.76 3.63
N LEU A 5 -8.92 21.51 4.67
CA LEU A 5 -8.43 20.16 4.98
C LEU A 5 -9.59 19.20 5.21
N LYS A 6 -10.59 19.61 6.01
CA LYS A 6 -11.76 18.78 6.28
C LYS A 6 -12.57 18.49 5.02
N GLY A 7 -12.73 19.48 4.12
CA GLY A 7 -13.35 19.26 2.82
C GLY A 7 -12.57 18.27 1.95
N MET A 8 -11.23 18.37 1.96
CA MET A 8 -10.36 17.45 1.22
C MET A 8 -10.40 16.02 1.78
N GLU A 9 -10.42 15.87 3.11
CA GLU A 9 -10.61 14.57 3.77
C GLU A 9 -11.95 13.94 3.42
N MET A 10 -13.02 14.74 3.36
CA MET A 10 -14.35 14.26 2.93
C MET A 10 -14.34 13.75 1.50
N VAL A 11 -13.67 14.47 0.57
CA VAL A 11 -13.53 14.03 -0.82
C VAL A 11 -12.68 12.77 -0.91
N HIS A 12 -11.56 12.72 -0.20
CA HIS A 12 -10.70 11.54 -0.13
C HIS A 12 -11.45 10.30 0.37
N ASN A 13 -12.23 10.45 1.44
CA ASN A 13 -13.05 9.36 1.96
C ASN A 13 -14.15 8.94 0.99
N GLN A 14 -14.77 9.88 0.25
CA GLN A 14 -15.74 9.53 -0.78
C GLN A 14 -15.11 8.71 -1.90
N ILE A 15 -13.90 9.06 -2.34
CA ILE A 15 -13.15 8.29 -3.34
C ILE A 15 -12.83 6.90 -2.82
N ILE A 16 -12.32 6.77 -1.59
CA ILE A 16 -12.03 5.45 -0.99
C ILE A 16 -13.31 4.61 -0.87
N ASN A 17 -14.42 5.20 -0.43
CA ASN A 17 -15.69 4.47 -0.33
C ASN A 17 -16.21 4.04 -1.72
N ALA A 18 -16.04 4.87 -2.76
CA ALA A 18 -16.41 4.51 -4.12
C ALA A 18 -15.54 3.35 -4.65
N LEU A 19 -14.22 3.40 -4.40
CA LEU A 19 -13.29 2.32 -4.74
C LEU A 19 -13.68 1.00 -4.03
N GLN A 20 -13.98 1.06 -2.73
CA GLN A 20 -14.44 -0.10 -1.95
C GLN A 20 -15.76 -0.69 -2.48
N LYS A 21 -16.70 0.16 -2.91
CA LYS A 21 -17.96 -0.31 -3.53
C LYS A 21 -17.74 -1.08 -4.83
N GLU A 22 -16.74 -0.71 -5.61
CA GLU A 22 -16.32 -1.43 -6.82
C GLU A 22 -15.50 -2.70 -6.50
N GLY A 23 -15.24 -2.99 -5.22
CA GLY A 23 -14.44 -4.14 -4.78
C GLY A 23 -12.93 -3.90 -4.86
N ILE A 24 -12.51 -2.63 -4.87
CA ILE A 24 -11.10 -2.23 -4.86
C ILE A 24 -10.64 -2.09 -3.41
N GLU A 25 -9.63 -2.86 -3.05
CA GLU A 25 -9.06 -2.92 -1.71
C GLU A 25 -7.59 -2.46 -1.73
N PRO A 26 -7.15 -1.70 -0.72
CA PRO A 26 -5.74 -1.39 -0.55
C PRO A 26 -4.95 -2.68 -0.25
N ILE A 27 -3.78 -2.82 -0.85
CA ILE A 27 -2.86 -3.91 -0.56
C ILE A 27 -2.11 -3.54 0.72
N VAL A 28 -2.27 -4.33 1.78
CA VAL A 28 -1.51 -4.14 3.02
C VAL A 28 -0.16 -4.82 2.82
N ALA A 29 0.88 -4.02 2.69
CA ALA A 29 2.22 -4.52 2.40
C ALA A 29 3.14 -4.49 3.63
N LEU A 30 2.88 -3.60 4.61
CA LEU A 30 3.74 -3.42 5.77
C LEU A 30 3.76 -4.64 6.70
N GLY A 31 4.92 -5.27 6.91
CA GLY A 31 5.09 -6.44 7.75
C GLY A 31 4.65 -7.77 7.13
N GLU A 32 4.25 -7.76 5.85
CA GLU A 32 4.01 -8.96 5.05
C GLU A 32 5.29 -9.41 4.34
N GLN A 33 5.30 -10.65 3.83
CA GLN A 33 6.37 -11.10 2.93
C GLN A 33 6.27 -10.39 1.58
N PHE A 34 7.44 -10.09 1.01
CA PHE A 34 7.50 -9.54 -0.33
C PHE A 34 6.97 -10.56 -1.36
N ASP A 35 6.00 -10.13 -2.16
CA ASP A 35 5.44 -10.91 -3.26
C ASP A 35 5.51 -10.06 -4.53
N PRO A 36 6.31 -10.43 -5.54
CA PRO A 36 6.44 -9.68 -6.79
C PRO A 36 5.11 -9.44 -7.53
N ASN A 37 4.08 -10.25 -7.27
CA ASN A 37 2.77 -10.09 -7.89
C ASN A 37 1.97 -8.92 -7.30
N PHE A 38 2.15 -8.64 -6.00
CA PHE A 38 1.40 -7.63 -5.25
C PHE A 38 2.26 -6.43 -4.83
N HIS A 39 3.57 -6.62 -4.77
CA HIS A 39 4.53 -5.70 -4.19
C HIS A 39 5.65 -5.40 -5.19
N GLN A 40 6.05 -4.14 -5.23
CA GLN A 40 7.17 -3.65 -6.01
C GLN A 40 8.27 -3.18 -5.04
N ALA A 41 9.35 -3.95 -4.95
CA ALA A 41 10.52 -3.61 -4.14
C ALA A 41 11.28 -2.47 -4.83
N VAL A 42 11.23 -1.27 -4.25
CA VAL A 42 11.94 -0.10 -4.78
C VAL A 42 13.28 0.09 -4.06
N ILE A 43 13.37 -0.33 -2.80
CA ILE A 43 14.56 -0.19 -1.96
C ILE A 43 14.76 -1.50 -1.20
N GLN A 44 16.00 -1.99 -1.19
CA GLN A 44 16.42 -3.04 -0.27
C GLN A 44 17.07 -2.37 0.95
N ASP A 45 16.57 -2.70 2.14
CA ASP A 45 17.19 -2.37 3.42
C ASP A 45 17.99 -3.58 3.92
N GLN A 46 19.03 -3.33 4.71
CA GLN A 46 19.78 -4.37 5.41
C GLN A 46 19.58 -4.17 6.90
N ASP A 47 18.48 -4.71 7.40
CA ASP A 47 18.10 -4.63 8.81
C ASP A 47 18.29 -6.01 9.45
N GLU A 48 19.34 -6.16 10.26
CA GLU A 48 19.66 -7.41 10.97
C GLU A 48 18.57 -7.81 11.99
N THR A 49 17.63 -6.90 12.29
CA THR A 49 16.55 -7.15 13.25
C THR A 49 15.30 -7.77 12.62
N LYS A 50 15.20 -7.80 11.28
CA LYS A 50 14.02 -8.27 10.55
C LYS A 50 14.31 -9.50 9.70
N PRO A 51 13.29 -10.32 9.39
CA PRO A 51 13.44 -11.44 8.47
C PRO A 51 13.84 -10.95 7.08
N SER A 52 14.73 -11.70 6.42
CA SER A 52 15.03 -11.52 5.00
C SER A 52 13.76 -11.70 4.16
N ASN A 53 13.55 -10.86 3.14
CA ASN A 53 12.33 -10.76 2.33
C ASN A 53 11.05 -10.25 3.04
N GLU A 54 11.16 -9.69 4.25
CA GLU A 54 10.05 -8.96 4.88
C GLU A 54 9.96 -7.52 4.37
N ILE A 55 8.74 -7.02 4.19
CA ILE A 55 8.50 -5.62 3.87
C ILE A 55 8.71 -4.75 5.11
N THR A 56 9.77 -3.96 5.09
CA THR A 56 10.17 -3.10 6.21
C THR A 56 9.38 -1.79 6.24
N ALA A 57 8.98 -1.27 5.08
CA ALA A 57 8.16 -0.07 4.96
C ALA A 57 7.35 -0.04 3.65
N GLU A 58 6.12 0.48 3.71
CA GLU A 58 5.32 0.80 2.52
C GLU A 58 5.52 2.28 2.15
N LEU A 59 6.10 2.53 0.98
CA LEU A 59 6.30 3.88 0.45
C LEU A 59 5.04 4.38 -0.25
N GLN A 60 4.30 3.47 -0.88
CA GLN A 60 3.08 3.81 -1.57
C GLN A 60 2.10 2.65 -1.58
N LYS A 61 0.88 2.95 -1.16
CA LYS A 61 -0.25 2.00 -1.18
C LYS A 61 -0.51 1.47 -2.58
N GLY A 62 -0.53 0.16 -2.68
CA GLY A 62 -1.05 -0.59 -3.81
C GLY A 62 -2.57 -0.77 -3.69
N TYR A 63 -3.20 -1.09 -4.80
CA TYR A 63 -4.63 -1.36 -4.86
C TYR A 63 -4.88 -2.60 -5.71
N LYS A 64 -5.75 -3.49 -5.23
CA LYS A 64 -6.23 -4.67 -5.95
C LYS A 64 -7.74 -4.63 -6.08
N ILE A 65 -8.28 -5.22 -7.12
CA ILE A 65 -9.71 -5.45 -7.30
C ILE A 65 -9.95 -6.95 -7.38
N LYS A 66 -10.61 -7.51 -6.36
CA LYS A 66 -10.72 -8.96 -6.19
C LYS A 66 -9.34 -9.61 -6.26
N ASP A 67 -9.09 -10.46 -7.26
CA ASP A 67 -7.82 -11.16 -7.50
C ASP A 67 -6.87 -10.43 -8.47
N ARG A 68 -7.26 -9.27 -9.00
CA ARG A 68 -6.45 -8.52 -9.97
C ARG A 68 -5.78 -7.31 -9.32
N VAL A 69 -4.45 -7.27 -9.38
CA VAL A 69 -3.67 -6.10 -8.95
C VAL A 69 -3.86 -4.97 -9.96
N ILE A 70 -4.41 -3.84 -9.51
CA ILE A 70 -4.50 -2.61 -10.33
C ILE A 70 -3.16 -1.90 -10.29
N ARG A 71 -2.58 -1.83 -9.09
CA ARG A 71 -1.30 -1.17 -8.84
C ARG A 71 -0.57 -1.89 -7.71
N PRO A 72 0.66 -2.35 -7.92
CA PRO A 72 1.44 -2.95 -6.84
C PRO A 72 1.81 -1.90 -5.78
N SER A 73 1.93 -2.32 -4.53
CA SER A 73 2.44 -1.45 -3.46
C SER A 73 3.94 -1.24 -3.66
N MET A 74 4.40 0.01 -3.63
CA MET A 74 5.83 0.27 -3.61
C MET A 74 6.34 0.14 -2.18
N VAL A 75 7.29 -0.76 -1.98
CA VAL A 75 7.75 -1.17 -0.67
C VAL A 75 9.27 -1.16 -0.58
N LYS A 76 9.76 -1.03 0.64
CA LYS A 76 11.12 -1.34 1.02
C LYS A 76 11.13 -2.76 1.56
N VAL A 77 12.04 -3.60 1.08
CA VAL A 77 12.16 -5.00 1.49
C VAL A 77 13.49 -5.20 2.18
N ASN A 78 13.54 -6.12 3.13
CA ASN A 78 14.81 -6.52 3.72
C ASN A 78 15.54 -7.52 2.81
N GLU A 79 16.86 -7.36 2.68
CA GLU A 79 17.72 -8.34 1.99
C GLU A 79 17.73 -9.70 2.69
#